data_AF-A0A2E1W2E8-F1
#
_entry.id   AF-A0A2E1W2E8-F1
#
_cell.length_a   1.000
_cell.length_b   1.000
_cell.length_c   1.000
_cell.angle_alpha   90.00
_cell.angle_beta   90.00
_cell.angle_gamma   90.00
#
_symmetry.space_group_name_H-M   'P 1'
#
loop_
_entity.id
_entity.type
_entity.pdbx_description
1 polymer ?
#
loop_
_entity_poly.entity_id
_entity_poly.type
_entity_poly.pdbx_seq_one_letter_code
_entity_poly.pdbx_strand_id
1 'polypeptide(L)'
;MSKPFVTLCLLFLTSSVIGCSARMATPSVESLAPTIDPADFETQLNEYVEVQEALAADNFDAARTQLAEFTRITDSATQALARTALAASDIETLRSNFKPLSESLLAQGLPQGFARAYCPMYDNGASWIQRDGPVRNPYYGAFMLTCGVVDAAAGAHMDHSAQHGGTVFMAPDGFHHIEGVYPEPGVFRLYATDNYRAPVDISGWSGRAVTEEEYDEDTDEFVEVSAIAFQPGPNAAYLEAVVPDYGGSTEVIAKVVFQEDFPAERFDFIFAELSATDAGTTPASATASLDAPEAIPLSQRILPDVPDDAAAIAAEIVMRDQQIKGMVERGAFTEIFIPALQAKELALALQQRGSDLSSAQNNRIRIAVRHLVRAAYLLDWYGDLGNKNDVDDAYGIFGASVNEIKTVYNVPLGP
;
A
#
# COMPACT_ATOMS: atom_id res chain seq x y z
N MET A 1 32.10 7.11 90.09
CA MET A 1 32.43 8.16 91.09
C MET A 1 31.46 9.32 90.88
N SER A 2 30.88 9.84 91.98
CA SER A 2 29.92 10.97 92.09
C SER A 2 28.61 10.84 91.31
N LYS A 3 27.50 10.26 91.81
CA LYS A 3 26.55 10.69 92.86
C LYS A 3 25.78 12.01 92.58
N PRO A 4 24.52 12.10 93.03
CA PRO A 4 23.33 12.57 92.30
C PRO A 4 22.71 13.82 92.97
N PHE A 5 21.38 14.00 92.88
CA PHE A 5 20.47 14.96 93.55
C PHE A 5 20.09 16.20 92.72
N VAL A 6 18.91 16.83 92.81
CA VAL A 6 17.77 16.79 93.76
C VAL A 6 16.50 17.21 93.00
N THR A 7 15.41 16.53 93.32
CA THR A 7 13.99 16.89 93.37
C THR A 7 13.61 18.39 93.39
N LEU A 8 12.58 18.81 92.63
CA LEU A 8 11.45 19.53 93.24
C LEU A 8 10.18 19.48 92.38
N CYS A 9 9.15 18.89 92.97
CA CYS A 9 7.76 18.90 92.55
C CYS A 9 7.11 20.19 93.04
N LEU A 10 6.31 20.87 92.22
CA LEU A 10 5.26 21.77 92.74
C LEU A 10 4.10 21.85 91.74
N LEU A 11 2.95 21.31 92.16
CA LEU A 11 1.63 21.55 91.57
C LEU A 11 1.20 22.99 91.83
N PHE A 12 0.57 23.65 90.85
CA PHE A 12 -0.50 24.61 91.13
C PHE A 12 -1.60 24.64 90.05
N LEU A 13 -2.82 24.55 90.58
CA LEU A 13 -4.17 24.83 90.09
C LEU A 13 -4.38 25.71 88.83
N THR A 14 -5.14 25.12 87.89
CA THR A 14 -6.34 25.63 87.19
C THR A 14 -6.61 27.15 87.06
N SER A 15 -6.78 27.61 85.82
CA SER A 15 -8.02 28.29 85.38
C SER A 15 -8.13 28.31 83.85
N SER A 16 -9.29 27.86 83.36
CA SER A 16 -9.69 27.85 81.96
C SER A 16 -9.87 29.26 81.40
N VAL A 17 -9.35 29.48 80.20
CA VAL A 17 -9.88 30.49 79.28
C VAL A 17 -10.03 29.83 77.92
N ILE A 18 -11.29 29.66 77.50
CA ILE A 18 -11.65 29.19 76.15
C ILE A 18 -11.47 30.40 75.22
N GLY A 19 -10.48 30.31 74.34
CA GLY A 19 -10.27 31.27 73.25
C GLY A 19 -10.09 30.51 71.93
N CYS A 20 -11.04 30.68 71.02
CA CYS A 20 -11.00 30.14 69.66
C CYS A 20 -9.68 30.49 68.98
N SER A 21 -8.89 29.49 68.60
CA SER A 21 -7.78 29.65 67.65
C SER A 21 -8.09 28.78 66.44
N ALA A 22 -8.44 29.45 65.34
CA ALA A 22 -8.46 28.86 64.02
C ALA A 22 -7.06 28.30 63.71
N ARG A 23 -7.00 27.01 63.33
CA ARG A 23 -5.80 26.43 62.72
C ARG A 23 -5.54 27.19 61.42
N MET A 24 -4.48 27.99 61.37
CA MET A 24 -3.93 28.41 60.08
C MET A 24 -3.38 27.16 59.39
N ALA A 25 -4.04 26.77 58.30
CA ALA A 25 -3.49 25.82 57.35
C ALA A 25 -2.23 26.43 56.73
N THR A 26 -1.15 25.65 56.71
CA THR A 26 0.03 25.93 55.90
C THR A 26 -0.39 26.05 54.43
N PRO A 27 0.05 27.05 53.66
CA PRO A 27 -0.25 27.12 52.24
C PRO A 27 0.44 25.96 51.54
N SER A 28 -0.36 25.12 50.89
CA SER A 28 0.12 24.14 49.91
C SER A 28 0.72 24.91 48.75
N VAL A 29 2.00 24.67 48.46
CA VAL A 29 2.63 25.18 47.24
C VAL A 29 2.05 24.40 46.07
N GLU A 30 1.00 24.94 45.47
CA GLU A 30 0.45 24.46 44.21
C GLU A 30 1.48 24.72 43.11
N SER A 31 1.88 23.65 42.42
CA SER A 31 2.91 23.65 41.39
C SER A 31 2.50 24.49 40.18
N LEU A 32 3.02 25.71 40.07
CA LEU A 32 2.93 26.55 38.87
C LEU A 32 3.92 26.09 37.79
N ALA A 33 3.74 24.88 37.26
CA ALA A 33 4.32 24.53 35.97
C ALA A 33 3.38 25.07 34.88
N PRO A 34 3.88 25.77 33.84
CA PRO A 34 3.03 26.18 32.73
C PRO A 34 2.48 24.93 32.04
N THR A 35 1.17 24.77 32.04
CA THR A 35 0.50 23.83 31.13
C THR A 35 0.65 24.40 29.74
N ILE A 36 1.60 23.88 28.98
CA ILE A 36 1.65 24.12 27.54
C ILE A 36 0.41 23.40 26.99
N ASP A 37 -0.53 24.15 26.41
CA ASP A 37 -1.64 23.54 25.71
C ASP A 37 -1.08 22.62 24.61
N PRO A 38 -1.62 21.41 24.43
CA PRO A 38 -1.14 20.51 23.38
C PRO A 38 -1.26 21.20 22.02
N ALA A 39 -0.31 20.92 21.13
CA ALA A 39 -0.37 21.38 19.75
C ALA A 39 -1.62 20.81 19.05
N ASP A 40 -2.01 21.38 17.92
CA ASP A 40 -3.06 20.79 17.10
C ASP A 40 -2.65 19.37 16.62
N PHE A 41 -3.64 18.56 16.27
CA PHE A 41 -3.43 17.14 15.97
C PHE A 41 -2.50 16.93 14.77
N GLU A 42 -2.57 17.77 13.74
CA GLU A 42 -1.72 17.67 12.56
C GLU A 42 -0.24 17.94 12.90
N THR A 43 0.02 18.97 13.73
CA THR A 43 1.36 19.24 14.26
C THR A 43 1.89 18.06 15.10
N GLN A 44 1.04 17.45 15.94
CA GLN A 44 1.43 16.25 16.70
C GLN A 44 1.76 15.07 15.78
N LEU A 45 0.96 14.83 14.73
CA LEU A 45 1.21 13.74 13.78
C LEU A 45 2.49 13.94 12.98
N ASN A 46 2.79 15.16 12.56
CA ASN A 46 4.05 15.47 11.89
C ASN A 46 5.25 15.04 12.74
N GLU A 47 5.27 15.39 14.03
CA GLU A 47 6.34 14.99 14.95
C GLU A 47 6.34 13.49 15.24
N TYR A 48 5.17 12.87 15.39
CA TYR A 48 5.06 11.42 15.56
C TYR A 48 5.65 10.65 14.36
N VAL A 49 5.41 11.13 13.14
CA VAL A 49 5.96 10.50 11.92
C VAL A 49 7.48 10.58 11.91
N GLU A 50 8.09 11.65 12.42
CA GLU A 50 9.56 11.71 12.56
C GLU A 50 10.09 10.63 13.50
N VAL A 51 9.35 10.28 14.56
CA VAL A 51 9.68 9.11 15.42
C VAL A 51 9.58 7.81 14.63
N GLN A 52 8.48 7.63 13.90
CA GLN A 52 8.23 6.42 13.10
C GLN A 52 9.31 6.23 12.02
N GLU A 53 9.69 7.27 11.27
CA GLU A 53 10.73 7.19 10.25
C GLU A 53 12.10 6.87 10.86
N ALA A 54 12.44 7.48 12.00
CA ALA A 54 13.68 7.14 12.70
C ALA A 54 13.72 5.68 13.15
N LEU A 55 12.59 5.13 13.62
CA LEU A 55 12.47 3.71 13.96
C LEU A 55 12.52 2.81 12.72
N ALA A 56 11.92 3.23 11.61
CA ALA A 56 11.97 2.51 10.34
C ALA A 56 13.40 2.47 9.78
N ALA A 57 14.22 3.49 10.06
CA ALA A 57 15.63 3.57 9.69
C ALA A 57 16.61 2.96 10.73
N ASP A 58 16.12 2.21 11.72
CA ASP A 58 16.93 1.64 12.82
C ASP A 58 17.74 2.68 13.63
N ASN A 59 17.33 3.95 13.61
CA ASN A 59 18.04 5.04 14.27
C ASN A 59 17.47 5.33 15.67
N PHE A 60 17.96 4.58 16.66
CA PHE A 60 17.50 4.67 18.05
C PHE A 60 17.65 6.07 18.66
N ASP A 61 18.79 6.73 18.44
CA ASP A 61 19.05 8.05 19.03
C ASP A 61 18.14 9.12 18.43
N ALA A 62 17.97 9.13 17.11
CA ALA A 62 17.04 10.03 16.45
C ALA A 62 15.59 9.78 16.90
N ALA A 63 15.17 8.52 16.98
CA ALA A 63 13.81 8.17 17.43
C ALA A 63 13.55 8.69 18.86
N ARG A 64 14.52 8.58 19.77
CA ARG A 64 14.39 9.12 21.13
C ARG A 64 14.36 10.64 21.16
N THR A 65 15.14 11.31 20.32
CA THR A 65 15.11 12.78 20.21
C THR A 65 13.74 13.26 19.75
N GLN A 66 13.21 12.72 18.65
CA GLN A 66 11.89 13.12 18.12
C GLN A 66 10.78 12.74 19.11
N LEU A 67 10.86 11.58 19.76
CA LEU A 67 9.86 11.18 20.74
C LEU A 67 9.86 12.09 21.98
N ALA A 68 11.01 12.69 22.33
CA ALA A 68 11.10 13.67 23.40
C ALA A 68 10.39 14.97 23.02
N GLU A 69 10.52 15.43 21.78
CA GLU A 69 9.79 16.59 21.27
C GLU A 69 8.28 16.30 21.18
N PHE A 70 7.90 15.15 20.61
CA PHE A 70 6.51 14.69 20.58
C PHE A 70 5.87 14.70 21.97
N THR A 71 6.60 14.21 22.99
CA THR A 71 6.14 14.19 24.39
C THR A 71 5.83 15.58 24.95
N ARG A 72 6.49 16.63 24.45
CA ARG A 72 6.29 18.02 24.92
C ARG A 72 5.05 18.69 24.32
N ILE A 73 4.62 18.24 23.14
CA ILE A 73 3.55 18.89 22.36
C ILE A 73 2.21 18.16 22.41
N THR A 74 2.15 16.98 23.04
CA THR A 74 0.95 16.14 23.08
C THR A 74 0.15 16.27 24.38
N ASP A 75 -1.09 15.76 24.37
CA ASP A 75 -1.98 15.77 25.53
C ASP A 75 -1.50 14.84 26.65
N SER A 76 -2.09 14.95 27.85
CA SER A 76 -1.62 14.22 29.03
C SER A 76 -1.75 12.69 28.93
N ALA A 77 -2.74 12.17 28.20
CA ALA A 77 -2.92 10.74 28.02
C ALA A 77 -1.87 10.17 27.06
N THR A 78 -1.70 10.82 25.90
CA THR A 78 -0.70 10.46 24.89
C THR A 78 0.73 10.63 25.43
N GLN A 79 0.96 11.68 26.23
CA GLN A 79 2.25 11.95 26.88
C GLN A 79 2.69 10.81 27.81
N ALA A 80 1.76 10.12 28.48
CA ALA A 80 2.10 8.98 29.34
C ALA A 80 2.64 7.79 28.54
N LEU A 81 2.06 7.52 27.37
CA LEU A 81 2.53 6.49 26.44
C LEU A 81 3.90 6.85 25.86
N ALA A 82 4.05 8.10 25.40
CA ALA A 82 5.32 8.59 24.85
C ALA A 82 6.46 8.54 25.89
N ARG A 83 6.19 8.90 27.16
CA ARG A 83 7.16 8.75 28.26
C ARG A 83 7.56 7.30 28.53
N THR A 84 6.62 6.36 28.40
CA THR A 84 6.90 4.93 28.55
C THR A 84 7.84 4.44 27.44
N ALA A 85 7.61 4.86 26.20
CA ALA A 85 8.50 4.56 25.08
C ALA A 85 9.88 5.23 25.24
N LEU A 86 9.96 6.48 25.72
CA LEU A 86 11.24 7.18 25.96
C LEU A 86 12.13 6.54 27.01
N ALA A 87 11.54 5.79 27.95
CA ALA A 87 12.26 5.08 29.00
C ALA A 87 12.95 3.81 28.50
N ALA A 88 12.72 3.41 27.25
CA ALA A 88 13.39 2.26 26.64
C ALA A 88 14.91 2.42 26.62
N SER A 89 15.62 1.34 26.96
CA SER A 89 17.09 1.25 26.93
C SER A 89 17.66 0.89 25.56
N ASP A 90 16.83 0.36 24.68
CA ASP A 90 17.18 -0.23 23.40
C ASP A 90 16.02 -0.07 22.40
N ILE A 91 16.33 -0.27 21.11
CA ILE A 91 15.39 0.00 20.02
C ILE A 91 14.23 -0.99 20.01
N GLU A 92 14.46 -2.25 20.38
CA GLU A 92 13.43 -3.28 20.46
C GLU A 92 12.38 -2.93 21.52
N THR A 93 12.82 -2.49 22.70
CA THR A 93 11.93 -2.03 23.77
C THR A 93 11.20 -0.75 23.36
N LEU A 94 11.85 0.16 22.65
CA LEU A 94 11.21 1.38 22.14
C LEU A 94 10.10 1.02 21.15
N ARG A 95 10.36 0.15 20.19
CA ARG A 95 9.38 -0.35 19.20
C ARG A 95 8.16 -0.99 19.85
N SER A 96 8.40 -1.85 20.85
CA SER A 96 7.32 -2.50 21.61
C SER A 96 6.46 -1.45 22.33
N ASN A 97 7.08 -0.46 22.96
CA ASN A 97 6.37 0.62 23.65
C ASN A 97 5.77 1.69 22.70
N PHE A 98 6.22 1.74 21.44
CA PHE A 98 5.68 2.64 20.41
C PHE A 98 4.34 2.15 19.86
N LYS A 99 4.08 0.83 19.88
CA LYS A 99 2.81 0.25 19.43
C LYS A 99 1.59 0.82 20.18
N PRO A 100 1.53 0.83 21.52
CA PRO A 100 0.42 1.45 22.26
C PRO A 100 0.22 2.94 21.95
N LEU A 101 1.31 3.68 21.72
CA LEU A 101 1.24 5.09 21.32
C LEU A 101 0.57 5.24 19.94
N SER A 102 1.00 4.41 18.99
CA SER A 102 0.47 4.36 17.63
C SER A 102 -1.04 4.04 17.61
N GLU A 103 -1.45 3.02 18.36
CA GLU A 103 -2.86 2.62 18.49
C GLU A 103 -3.72 3.73 19.10
N SER A 104 -3.20 4.47 20.08
CA SER A 104 -3.91 5.60 20.71
C SER A 104 -4.15 6.75 19.72
N LEU A 105 -3.19 7.06 18.86
CA LEU A 105 -3.34 8.12 17.85
C LEU A 105 -4.27 7.67 16.72
N LEU A 106 -4.21 6.40 16.30
CA LEU A 106 -5.07 5.83 15.26
C LEU A 106 -6.55 5.73 15.62
N ALA A 107 -6.89 5.84 16.91
CA ALA A 107 -8.27 5.94 17.38
C ALA A 107 -8.92 7.30 17.00
N GLN A 108 -8.12 8.28 16.57
CA GLN A 108 -8.56 9.59 16.09
C GLN A 108 -8.70 9.58 14.56
N GLY A 109 -9.52 10.47 14.00
CA GLY A 109 -9.63 10.61 12.54
C GLY A 109 -8.36 11.23 11.96
N LEU A 110 -7.74 10.59 10.96
CA LEU A 110 -6.52 11.08 10.34
C LEU A 110 -6.81 12.23 9.35
N PRO A 111 -6.04 13.33 9.37
CA PRO A 111 -6.11 14.36 8.34
C PRO A 111 -5.52 13.85 7.01
N GLN A 112 -5.78 14.59 5.92
CA GLN A 112 -5.21 14.29 4.60
C GLN A 112 -3.67 14.33 4.65
N GLY A 113 -3.00 13.46 3.89
CA GLY A 113 -1.53 13.35 3.88
C GLY A 113 -0.97 12.31 4.85
N PHE A 114 -1.81 11.73 5.71
CA PHE A 114 -1.45 10.67 6.65
C PHE A 114 -2.25 9.40 6.38
N ALA A 115 -1.55 8.27 6.42
CA ALA A 115 -2.15 6.96 6.22
C ALA A 115 -2.07 6.10 7.47
N ARG A 116 -3.04 5.20 7.61
CA ARG A 116 -2.92 4.07 8.54
C ARG A 116 -2.16 2.96 7.82
N ALA A 117 -1.09 2.48 8.43
CA ALA A 117 -0.41 1.28 8.00
C ALA A 117 -0.62 0.14 9.00
N TYR A 118 -0.48 -1.11 8.54
CA TYR A 118 -0.68 -2.30 9.35
C TYR A 118 0.26 -3.43 8.94
N CYS A 119 0.93 -4.04 9.92
CA CYS A 119 1.77 -5.21 9.73
C CYS A 119 1.18 -6.38 10.54
N PRO A 120 0.73 -7.47 9.90
CA PRO A 120 0.13 -8.62 10.61
C PRO A 120 1.16 -9.45 11.40
N MET A 121 2.45 -9.29 11.11
CA MET A 121 3.52 -10.15 11.66
C MET A 121 4.04 -9.67 13.02
N TYR A 122 3.98 -8.37 13.31
CA TYR A 122 4.52 -7.84 14.55
C TYR A 122 3.52 -7.98 15.71
N ASP A 123 3.87 -8.76 16.73
CA ASP A 123 3.09 -8.90 17.98
C ASP A 123 1.57 -9.11 17.76
N ASN A 124 1.21 -10.11 16.94
CA ASN A 124 -0.18 -10.42 16.53
C ASN A 124 -0.89 -9.31 15.75
N GLY A 125 -0.13 -8.44 15.07
CA GLY A 125 -0.64 -7.31 14.34
C GLY A 125 -0.28 -6.00 15.03
N ALA A 126 0.26 -5.05 14.27
CA ALA A 126 0.52 -3.71 14.74
C ALA A 126 0.21 -2.69 13.65
N SER A 127 -0.51 -1.64 14.03
CA SER A 127 -0.79 -0.51 13.17
C SER A 127 0.09 0.68 13.53
N TRP A 128 0.36 1.54 12.57
CA TRP A 128 1.02 2.83 12.80
C TRP A 128 0.47 3.89 11.87
N ILE A 129 0.87 5.14 12.11
CA ILE A 129 0.60 6.27 11.22
C ILE A 129 1.90 6.59 10.48
N GLN A 130 1.81 6.83 9.18
CA GLN A 130 2.91 7.35 8.39
C GLN A 130 2.37 8.42 7.45
N ARG A 131 3.26 9.13 6.75
CA ARG A 131 2.83 9.90 5.58
C ARG A 131 2.27 8.97 4.52
N ASP A 132 1.34 9.47 3.71
CA ASP A 132 0.95 8.79 2.48
C ASP A 132 2.21 8.47 1.67
N GLY A 133 2.37 7.21 1.26
CA GLY A 133 3.66 6.74 0.79
C GLY A 133 3.86 5.23 0.87
N PRO A 134 5.04 4.75 0.42
CA PRO A 134 5.53 3.39 0.67
C PRO A 134 5.37 2.98 2.13
N VAL A 135 5.09 1.70 2.41
CA VAL A 135 5.16 1.16 3.78
C VAL A 135 6.56 1.40 4.35
N ARG A 136 6.65 2.06 5.52
CA ARG A 136 7.90 2.25 6.27
C ARG A 136 7.73 1.73 7.69
N ASN A 137 7.95 0.43 7.86
CA ASN A 137 7.64 -0.32 9.07
C ASN A 137 8.56 0.08 10.25
N PRO A 138 8.05 0.78 11.28
CA PRO A 138 8.86 1.18 12.44
C PRO A 138 9.25 0.00 13.34
N TYR A 139 8.52 -1.11 13.26
CA TYR A 139 8.63 -2.23 14.19
C TYR A 139 9.72 -3.23 13.81
N TYR A 140 9.99 -3.38 12.51
CA TYR A 140 11.07 -4.23 12.01
C TYR A 140 12.23 -3.46 11.39
N GLY A 141 12.10 -2.13 11.22
CA GLY A 141 13.19 -1.30 10.70
C GLY A 141 13.59 -1.67 9.28
N ALA A 142 14.87 -1.48 8.96
CA ALA A 142 15.41 -1.76 7.64
C ALA A 142 15.28 -3.24 7.24
N PHE A 143 15.20 -4.16 8.20
CA PHE A 143 15.10 -5.60 7.93
C PHE A 143 13.81 -5.99 7.20
N MET A 144 12.69 -5.32 7.50
CA MET A 144 11.40 -5.54 6.84
C MET A 144 10.68 -4.21 6.63
N LEU A 145 11.38 -3.23 6.07
CA LEU A 145 10.91 -1.84 5.93
C LEU A 145 9.58 -1.76 5.21
N THR A 146 9.39 -2.55 4.16
CA THR A 146 8.17 -2.55 3.34
C THR A 146 7.13 -3.57 3.80
N CYS A 147 7.34 -4.24 4.93
CA CYS A 147 6.39 -5.23 5.44
C CYS A 147 5.17 -4.57 6.08
N GLY A 148 4.02 -4.70 5.43
CA GLY A 148 2.74 -4.19 5.91
C GLY A 148 1.85 -3.83 4.74
N VAL A 149 0.70 -3.26 5.05
CA VAL A 149 -0.23 -2.66 4.09
C VAL A 149 -0.56 -1.25 4.56
N VAL A 150 -0.81 -0.34 3.61
CA VAL A 150 -1.25 1.02 3.90
C VAL A 150 -2.71 1.16 3.46
N ASP A 151 -3.59 1.47 4.39
CA ASP A 151 -4.89 2.04 4.08
C ASP A 151 -4.64 3.53 3.79
N ALA A 152 -4.25 3.89 2.56
CA ALA A 152 -4.17 5.32 2.26
C ALA A 152 -5.58 5.92 2.26
N ALA A 153 -5.65 7.25 2.28
CA ALA A 153 -6.90 7.97 2.25
C ALA A 153 -7.83 7.43 1.15
N ALA A 154 -9.12 7.25 1.47
CA ALA A 154 -10.10 6.78 0.51
C ALA A 154 -10.09 7.66 -0.75
N GLY A 155 -9.76 7.08 -1.91
CA GLY A 155 -9.63 7.78 -3.18
C GLY A 155 -8.19 8.01 -3.66
N ALA A 156 -7.19 7.90 -2.79
CA ALA A 156 -5.77 8.15 -3.12
C ALA A 156 -5.13 7.07 -4.02
N HIS A 157 -5.86 6.03 -4.40
CA HIS A 157 -5.37 5.02 -5.37
C HIS A 157 -6.47 4.59 -6.33
N MET A 158 -7.44 5.47 -6.58
CA MET A 158 -8.61 5.11 -7.41
C MET A 158 -8.50 5.65 -8.84
N ASP A 159 -7.60 6.61 -9.08
CA ASP A 159 -7.44 7.24 -10.39
C ASP A 159 -6.25 6.64 -11.16
N HIS A 160 -6.52 5.58 -11.91
CA HIS A 160 -5.54 4.97 -12.82
C HIS A 160 -5.64 5.54 -14.25
N SER A 161 -6.20 6.74 -14.43
CA SER A 161 -6.32 7.37 -15.75
C SER A 161 -5.00 7.98 -16.21
N ALA A 162 -4.68 7.82 -17.49
CA ALA A 162 -3.51 8.41 -18.12
C ALA A 162 -3.61 9.95 -18.17
N GLN A 163 -2.55 10.66 -17.74
CA GLN A 163 -2.47 12.13 -17.83
C GLN A 163 -1.80 12.59 -19.13
N HIS A 164 -0.96 11.73 -19.71
CA HIS A 164 -0.13 12.00 -20.87
C HIS A 164 -0.46 11.08 -22.05
N GLY A 165 -1.60 10.37 -21.96
CA GLY A 165 -2.11 9.44 -22.99
C GLY A 165 -1.34 8.12 -23.08
N GLY A 166 -0.58 7.79 -22.04
CA GLY A 166 0.14 6.53 -21.90
C GLY A 166 -0.64 5.44 -21.19
N THR A 167 0.09 4.43 -20.72
CA THR A 167 -0.42 3.39 -19.82
C THR A 167 0.09 3.67 -18.42
N VAL A 168 -0.78 3.58 -17.41
CA VAL A 168 -0.44 3.84 -16.01
C VAL A 168 -0.39 2.52 -15.25
N PHE A 169 0.65 2.33 -14.45
CA PHE A 169 0.79 1.26 -13.47
C PHE A 169 1.06 1.83 -12.07
N MET A 170 0.77 1.05 -11.04
CA MET A 170 1.16 1.32 -9.67
C MET A 170 2.54 0.72 -9.39
N ALA A 171 3.41 1.47 -8.74
CA ALA A 171 4.60 0.92 -8.15
C ALA A 171 4.25 -0.01 -6.96
N PRO A 172 5.07 -1.04 -6.67
CA PRO A 172 4.83 -1.95 -5.54
C PRO A 172 4.81 -1.28 -4.16
N ASP A 173 5.35 -0.07 -4.06
CA ASP A 173 5.23 0.75 -2.87
C ASP A 173 3.81 1.30 -2.62
N GLY A 174 2.93 1.14 -3.60
CA GLY A 174 1.56 1.62 -3.59
C GLY A 174 1.46 3.13 -3.71
N PHE A 175 2.55 3.89 -3.86
CA PHE A 175 2.50 5.36 -3.86
C PHE A 175 2.72 5.99 -5.23
N HIS A 176 3.68 5.46 -5.98
CA HIS A 176 4.00 6.03 -7.27
C HIS A 176 3.09 5.44 -8.35
N HIS A 177 2.38 6.29 -9.07
CA HIS A 177 1.81 5.93 -10.35
C HIS A 177 2.84 6.19 -11.43
N ILE A 178 3.16 5.17 -12.21
CA ILE A 178 4.15 5.19 -13.29
C ILE A 178 3.42 5.17 -14.62
N GLU A 179 3.54 6.24 -15.41
CA GLU A 179 2.93 6.35 -16.73
C GLU A 179 3.98 6.24 -17.84
N GLY A 180 3.92 5.17 -18.61
CA GLY A 180 4.74 4.98 -19.80
C GLY A 180 4.05 5.55 -21.04
N VAL A 181 4.76 6.38 -21.80
CA VAL A 181 4.26 7.09 -22.97
C VAL A 181 5.22 6.89 -24.14
N TYR A 182 4.68 6.53 -25.29
CA TYR A 182 5.42 6.40 -26.55
C TYR A 182 4.91 7.43 -27.57
N PRO A 183 5.25 8.72 -27.41
CA PRO A 183 4.62 9.82 -28.15
C PRO A 183 5.04 9.91 -29.62
N GLU A 184 6.24 9.43 -29.96
CA GLU A 184 6.76 9.42 -31.32
C GLU A 184 7.71 8.22 -31.52
N PRO A 185 7.94 7.77 -32.77
CA PRO A 185 8.77 6.61 -33.03
C PRO A 185 10.18 6.77 -32.44
N GLY A 186 10.58 5.78 -31.64
CA GLY A 186 11.87 5.71 -30.97
C GLY A 186 12.01 6.55 -29.70
N VAL A 187 10.95 7.20 -29.22
CA VAL A 187 11.00 7.99 -27.98
C VAL A 187 10.06 7.37 -26.96
N PHE A 188 10.60 6.85 -25.86
CA PHE A 188 9.83 6.36 -24.73
C PHE A 188 10.04 7.28 -23.52
N ARG A 189 8.95 7.71 -22.89
CA ARG A 189 8.94 8.56 -21.70
C ARG A 189 8.25 7.86 -20.54
N LEU A 190 8.77 8.10 -19.35
CA LEU A 190 8.21 7.62 -18.09
C LEU A 190 7.92 8.82 -17.19
N TYR A 191 6.64 9.01 -16.88
CA TYR A 191 6.17 10.00 -15.93
C TYR A 191 5.86 9.33 -14.60
N ALA A 192 5.98 10.08 -13.52
CA ALA A 192 5.61 9.61 -12.19
C ALA A 192 4.76 10.65 -11.47
N THR A 193 3.70 10.19 -10.81
CA THR A 193 2.89 10.99 -9.90
C THR A 193 2.68 10.25 -8.59
N ASP A 194 2.31 10.98 -7.55
CA ASP A 194 1.88 10.40 -6.30
C ASP A 194 0.45 9.83 -6.41
N ASN A 195 -0.01 9.30 -5.29
CA ASN A 195 -1.37 8.82 -5.06
C ASN A 195 -2.49 9.84 -5.31
N TYR A 196 -2.17 11.14 -5.21
CA TYR A 196 -3.11 12.21 -5.52
C TYR A 196 -2.93 12.75 -6.94
N ARG A 197 -2.18 12.04 -7.78
CA ARG A 197 -1.87 12.40 -9.17
C ARG A 197 -1.09 13.71 -9.30
N ALA A 198 -0.39 14.12 -8.24
CA ALA A 198 0.52 15.25 -8.25
C ALA A 198 1.95 14.82 -8.66
N PRO A 199 2.74 15.69 -9.31
CA PRO A 199 4.10 15.34 -9.72
C PRO A 199 5.00 14.99 -8.51
N VAL A 200 5.83 13.94 -8.67
CA VAL A 200 6.86 13.58 -7.69
C VAL A 200 8.25 14.04 -8.14
N ASP A 201 9.14 14.27 -7.18
CA ASP A 201 10.55 14.57 -7.46
C ASP A 201 11.30 13.28 -7.83
N ILE A 202 11.63 13.15 -9.12
CA ILE A 202 12.37 12.02 -9.67
C ILE A 202 13.87 12.30 -9.85
N SER A 203 14.40 13.41 -9.31
CA SER A 203 15.79 13.80 -9.51
C SER A 203 16.81 12.79 -8.96
N GLY A 204 16.42 12.01 -7.96
CA GLY A 204 17.21 10.91 -7.40
C GLY A 204 17.00 9.55 -8.07
N TRP A 205 16.08 9.46 -9.03
CA TRP A 205 15.75 8.17 -9.65
C TRP A 205 16.78 7.81 -10.72
N SER A 206 17.00 6.51 -10.87
CA SER A 206 17.80 5.96 -11.97
C SER A 206 17.06 4.79 -12.60
N GLY A 207 17.49 4.37 -13.79
CA GLY A 207 16.84 3.25 -14.45
C GLY A 207 17.19 3.13 -15.92
N ARG A 208 16.52 2.21 -16.59
CA ARG A 208 16.71 1.92 -18.01
C ARG A 208 15.44 1.39 -18.66
N ALA A 209 15.31 1.67 -19.95
CA ALA A 209 14.37 1.01 -20.84
C ALA A 209 15.05 -0.25 -21.41
N VAL A 210 14.62 -1.42 -20.98
CA VAL A 210 15.01 -2.70 -21.55
C VAL A 210 14.11 -2.99 -22.75
N THR A 211 14.73 -3.34 -23.87
CA THR A 211 14.08 -3.51 -25.18
C THR A 211 14.20 -4.93 -25.72
N GLU A 212 15.06 -5.74 -25.09
CA GLU A 212 15.24 -7.15 -25.40
C GLU A 212 15.72 -7.87 -24.14
N GLU A 213 15.06 -8.97 -23.80
CA GLU A 213 15.46 -9.91 -22.77
C GLU A 213 15.45 -11.33 -23.35
N GLU A 214 16.33 -12.19 -22.84
CA GLU A 214 16.35 -13.62 -23.11
C GLU A 214 16.14 -14.39 -21.81
N TYR A 215 15.40 -15.48 -21.87
CA TYR A 215 15.21 -16.36 -20.72
C TYR A 215 16.40 -17.32 -20.59
N ASP A 216 17.05 -17.32 -19.43
CA ASP A 216 18.11 -18.24 -19.07
C ASP A 216 17.52 -19.45 -18.31
N GLU A 217 17.50 -20.61 -18.96
CA GLU A 217 16.97 -21.86 -18.39
C GLU A 217 17.78 -22.39 -17.20
N ASP A 218 19.07 -22.03 -17.07
CA ASP A 218 19.93 -22.52 -16.00
C ASP A 218 19.66 -21.75 -14.69
N THR A 219 19.34 -20.46 -14.78
CA THR A 219 19.04 -19.60 -13.62
C THR A 219 17.57 -19.40 -13.36
N ASP A 220 16.68 -19.73 -14.31
CA ASP A 220 15.25 -19.42 -14.27
C ASP A 220 15.01 -17.89 -14.17
N GLU A 221 15.81 -17.11 -14.92
CA GLU A 221 15.75 -15.65 -14.91
C GLU A 221 15.76 -15.07 -16.33
N PHE A 222 15.13 -13.90 -16.49
CA PHE A 222 15.26 -13.11 -17.71
C PHE A 222 16.51 -12.23 -17.64
N VAL A 223 17.40 -12.39 -18.62
CA VAL A 223 18.64 -11.64 -18.75
C VAL A 223 18.46 -10.54 -19.81
N GLU A 224 18.93 -9.35 -19.50
CA GLU A 224 18.84 -8.19 -20.40
C GLU A 224 19.86 -8.28 -21.53
N VAL A 225 19.35 -8.27 -22.77
CA VAL A 225 20.18 -8.28 -23.99
C VAL A 225 20.44 -6.85 -24.46
N SER A 226 19.41 -6.00 -24.41
CA SER A 226 19.48 -4.60 -24.83
C SER A 226 18.74 -3.68 -23.87
N ALA A 227 19.46 -2.71 -23.30
CA ALA A 227 18.91 -1.72 -22.40
C ALA A 227 19.51 -0.33 -22.63
N ILE A 228 18.68 0.70 -22.53
CA ILE A 228 19.04 2.11 -22.72
C ILE A 228 18.80 2.85 -21.40
N ALA A 229 19.85 3.45 -20.85
CA ALA A 229 19.73 4.22 -19.61
C ALA A 229 18.81 5.44 -19.80
N PHE A 230 17.92 5.66 -18.83
CA PHE A 230 17.06 6.82 -18.84
C PHE A 230 17.87 8.11 -18.67
N GLN A 231 17.44 9.16 -19.37
CA GLN A 231 17.91 10.53 -19.17
C GLN A 231 16.78 11.38 -18.59
N PRO A 232 17.06 12.26 -17.62
CA PRO A 232 16.04 13.17 -17.12
C PRO A 232 15.63 14.16 -18.22
N GLY A 233 14.32 14.28 -18.43
CA GLY A 233 13.74 15.30 -19.29
C GLY A 233 13.87 16.71 -18.69
N PRO A 234 13.39 17.75 -19.40
CA PRO A 234 13.42 19.12 -18.92
C PRO A 234 12.80 19.26 -17.52
N ASN A 235 13.50 19.95 -16.61
CA ASN A 235 13.11 20.14 -15.21
C ASN A 235 12.88 18.83 -14.43
N ALA A 236 13.44 17.70 -14.87
CA ALA A 236 13.18 16.38 -14.30
C ALA A 236 11.67 16.04 -14.24
N ALA A 237 10.89 16.46 -15.25
CA ALA A 237 9.45 16.18 -15.29
C ALA A 237 9.12 14.73 -15.70
N TYR A 238 10.05 14.05 -16.36
CA TYR A 238 9.95 12.65 -16.80
C TYR A 238 11.35 12.06 -17.02
N LEU A 239 11.43 10.74 -17.12
CA LEU A 239 12.59 10.02 -17.64
C LEU A 239 12.36 9.71 -19.13
N GLU A 240 13.39 9.80 -19.96
CA GLU A 240 13.30 9.52 -21.39
C GLU A 240 14.39 8.54 -21.84
N ALA A 241 14.05 7.64 -22.74
CA ALA A 241 14.99 6.77 -23.42
C ALA A 241 14.71 6.77 -24.93
N VAL A 242 15.78 6.76 -25.73
CA VAL A 242 15.70 6.55 -27.18
C VAL A 242 15.73 5.05 -27.44
N VAL A 243 14.57 4.48 -27.73
CA VAL A 243 14.38 3.04 -27.98
C VAL A 243 14.35 2.75 -29.48
N PRO A 244 14.61 1.52 -29.93
CA PRO A 244 14.45 1.18 -31.35
C PRO A 244 13.01 1.40 -31.83
N ASP A 245 12.86 1.93 -33.04
CA ASP A 245 11.57 1.97 -33.74
C ASP A 245 11.35 0.64 -34.47
N TYR A 246 10.40 -0.15 -33.99
CA TYR A 246 10.06 -1.45 -34.56
C TYR A 246 9.04 -1.37 -35.71
N GLY A 247 8.52 -0.18 -36.05
CA GLY A 247 7.56 0.01 -37.15
C GLY A 247 6.22 -0.69 -36.95
N GLY A 248 5.86 -1.01 -35.70
CA GLY A 248 4.67 -1.75 -35.29
C GLY A 248 4.45 -1.67 -33.78
N SER A 249 3.96 -2.75 -33.17
CA SER A 249 3.86 -2.83 -31.70
C SER A 249 5.24 -2.63 -31.09
N THR A 250 5.32 -1.74 -30.10
CA THR A 250 6.56 -1.42 -29.40
C THR A 250 6.43 -1.92 -27.96
N GLU A 251 7.35 -2.78 -27.55
CA GLU A 251 7.42 -3.29 -26.18
C GLU A 251 8.65 -2.69 -25.49
N VAL A 252 8.43 -2.11 -24.31
CA VAL A 252 9.49 -1.51 -23.50
C VAL A 252 9.28 -1.89 -22.04
N ILE A 253 10.32 -2.44 -21.43
CA ILE A 253 10.33 -2.75 -20.01
C ILE A 253 11.08 -1.63 -19.30
N ALA A 254 10.40 -0.84 -18.47
CA ALA A 254 11.06 0.13 -17.62
C ALA A 254 11.54 -0.58 -16.34
N LYS A 255 12.85 -0.52 -16.07
CA LYS A 255 13.44 -0.91 -14.78
C LYS A 255 13.90 0.34 -14.05
N VAL A 256 13.23 0.70 -12.95
CA VAL A 256 13.38 1.99 -12.26
C VAL A 256 13.76 1.78 -10.80
N VAL A 257 14.78 2.48 -10.34
CA VAL A 257 15.23 2.51 -8.95
C VAL A 257 14.74 3.81 -8.32
N PHE A 258 13.74 3.71 -7.46
CA PHE A 258 13.14 4.87 -6.76
C PHE A 258 14.00 5.36 -5.58
N GLN A 259 14.72 4.44 -4.94
CA GLN A 259 15.56 4.72 -3.78
C GLN A 259 16.93 4.06 -3.96
N GLU A 260 17.99 4.78 -3.61
CA GLU A 260 19.36 4.24 -3.58
C GLU A 260 19.42 2.97 -2.72
N ASP A 261 20.16 1.96 -3.17
CA ASP A 261 20.30 0.61 -2.58
C ASP A 261 19.09 -0.34 -2.68
N PHE A 262 17.97 0.07 -3.29
CA PHE A 262 16.83 -0.82 -3.57
C PHE A 262 16.90 -1.44 -4.98
N PRO A 263 16.32 -2.63 -5.20
CA PRO A 263 16.23 -3.21 -6.54
C PRO A 263 15.41 -2.32 -7.47
N ALA A 264 15.64 -2.48 -8.78
CA ALA A 264 14.83 -1.80 -9.78
C ALA A 264 13.46 -2.47 -9.88
N GLU A 265 12.41 -1.66 -9.81
CA GLU A 265 11.04 -2.09 -10.05
C GLU A 265 10.79 -2.21 -11.56
N ARG A 266 10.04 -3.22 -11.97
CA ARG A 266 9.78 -3.59 -13.36
C ARG A 266 8.37 -3.19 -13.79
N PHE A 267 8.28 -2.53 -14.94
CA PHE A 267 7.02 -2.17 -15.59
C PHE A 267 7.08 -2.50 -17.09
N ASP A 268 6.19 -3.34 -17.58
CA ASP A 268 6.14 -3.80 -18.97
C ASP A 268 5.09 -3.00 -19.75
N PHE A 269 5.54 -2.17 -20.69
CA PHE A 269 4.67 -1.37 -21.55
C PHE A 269 4.58 -1.96 -22.95
N ILE A 270 3.36 -2.12 -23.46
CA ILE A 270 3.09 -2.59 -24.83
C ILE A 270 2.26 -1.52 -25.54
N PHE A 271 2.83 -0.93 -26.58
CA PHE A 271 2.21 0.12 -27.38
C PHE A 271 1.88 -0.41 -28.77
N ALA A 272 0.60 -0.69 -29.02
CA ALA A 272 0.13 -1.04 -30.36
C ALA A 272 0.18 0.16 -31.34
N GLU A 273 0.06 1.37 -30.81
CA GLU A 273 0.08 2.65 -31.53
C GLU A 273 0.83 3.70 -30.69
N LEU A 274 1.17 4.84 -31.29
CA LEU A 274 1.75 5.98 -30.56
C LEU A 274 0.77 6.48 -29.50
N SER A 275 1.29 6.86 -28.34
CA SER A 275 0.51 7.48 -27.27
C SER A 275 -0.04 8.83 -27.72
N ALA A 276 -1.33 9.06 -27.46
CA ALA A 276 -1.99 10.32 -27.83
C ALA A 276 -1.47 11.46 -26.95
N THR A 277 -1.02 12.56 -27.56
CA THR A 277 -0.47 13.73 -26.84
C THR A 277 -1.53 14.67 -26.27
N ASP A 278 -2.80 14.45 -26.60
CA ASP A 278 -3.92 15.18 -26.01
C ASP A 278 -4.50 14.37 -24.85
N ALA A 279 -4.47 14.95 -23.64
CA ALA A 279 -5.11 14.46 -22.41
C ALA A 279 -6.67 14.37 -22.50
N GLY A 280 -7.21 14.18 -23.70
CA GLY A 280 -8.64 14.08 -24.00
C GLY A 280 -8.98 13.26 -25.23
N THR A 281 -8.05 12.50 -25.83
CA THR A 281 -8.40 11.60 -26.95
C THR A 281 -7.67 10.27 -26.85
N THR A 282 -8.18 9.43 -25.96
CA THR A 282 -7.92 7.98 -25.92
C THR A 282 -8.20 7.35 -27.29
N PRO A 283 -7.29 6.55 -27.88
CA PRO A 283 -7.67 5.57 -28.89
C PRO A 283 -8.45 4.44 -28.19
N ALA A 284 -9.79 4.57 -28.21
CA ALA A 284 -10.77 3.56 -27.80
C ALA A 284 -10.72 3.04 -26.34
N SER A 285 -10.92 3.95 -25.40
CA SER A 285 -12.04 3.76 -24.47
C SER A 285 -13.03 4.89 -24.77
N ALA A 286 -14.27 4.52 -25.10
CA ALA A 286 -15.26 5.44 -25.65
C ALA A 286 -15.47 6.67 -24.76
N THR A 287 -15.12 7.85 -25.30
CA THR A 287 -15.71 9.16 -25.07
C THR A 287 -16.59 9.30 -23.81
N ALA A 288 -16.00 9.70 -22.68
CA ALA A 288 -16.73 10.45 -21.67
C ALA A 288 -16.95 11.88 -22.21
N SER A 289 -17.95 12.01 -23.07
CA SER A 289 -18.61 13.28 -23.35
C SER A 289 -19.15 13.85 -22.04
N LEU A 290 -19.14 15.17 -21.87
CA LEU A 290 -19.77 15.87 -20.74
C LEU A 290 -21.32 15.74 -20.70
N ASP A 291 -21.89 14.91 -21.57
CA ASP A 291 -23.28 14.41 -21.57
C ASP A 291 -23.36 12.86 -21.60
N ALA A 292 -22.30 12.13 -21.20
CA ALA A 292 -22.30 10.68 -21.18
C ALA A 292 -23.20 10.13 -20.06
N PRO A 293 -23.99 9.05 -20.32
CA PRO A 293 -24.77 8.40 -19.27
C PRO A 293 -23.85 8.01 -18.11
N GLU A 294 -24.34 8.16 -16.88
CA GLU A 294 -23.64 7.83 -15.64
C GLU A 294 -22.88 6.51 -15.80
N ALA A 295 -21.54 6.59 -15.82
CA ALA A 295 -20.70 5.43 -16.04
C ALA A 295 -21.07 4.36 -15.02
N ILE A 296 -21.34 3.13 -15.49
CA ILE A 296 -21.72 2.02 -14.61
C ILE A 296 -20.69 1.89 -13.49
N PRO A 297 -21.08 1.97 -12.20
CA PRO A 297 -20.15 1.89 -11.09
C PRO A 297 -19.27 0.64 -11.19
N LEU A 298 -18.01 0.75 -10.76
CA LEU A 298 -17.08 -0.38 -10.86
C LEU A 298 -17.59 -1.63 -10.15
N SER A 299 -18.23 -1.45 -8.99
CA SER A 299 -18.88 -2.51 -8.22
C SER A 299 -19.94 -3.28 -9.03
N GLN A 300 -20.59 -2.62 -9.99
CA GLN A 300 -21.55 -3.26 -10.88
C GLN A 300 -20.86 -3.88 -12.10
N ARG A 301 -19.73 -3.34 -12.58
CA ARG A 301 -18.95 -3.92 -13.69
C ARG A 301 -18.30 -5.26 -13.33
N ILE A 302 -17.91 -5.46 -12.08
CA ILE A 302 -17.26 -6.70 -11.62
C ILE A 302 -18.26 -7.82 -11.27
N LEU A 303 -19.56 -7.51 -11.19
CA LEU A 303 -20.62 -8.48 -10.90
C LEU A 303 -21.25 -8.97 -12.22
N PRO A 304 -20.98 -10.22 -12.65
CA PRO A 304 -21.57 -10.75 -13.86
C PRO A 304 -23.00 -11.23 -13.61
N ASP A 305 -23.80 -11.25 -14.67
CA ASP A 305 -25.03 -12.05 -14.68
C ASP A 305 -24.65 -13.54 -14.60
N VAL A 306 -25.19 -14.25 -13.60
CA VAL A 306 -24.88 -15.67 -13.37
C VAL A 306 -26.01 -16.54 -13.93
N PRO A 307 -25.78 -17.30 -15.02
CA PRO A 307 -26.80 -18.20 -15.59
C PRO A 307 -27.23 -19.29 -14.60
N ASP A 308 -28.49 -19.73 -14.64
CA ASP A 308 -28.97 -20.83 -13.78
C ASP A 308 -28.32 -22.19 -14.09
N ASP A 309 -28.07 -22.45 -15.38
CA ASP A 309 -27.50 -23.70 -15.87
C ASP A 309 -25.97 -23.76 -15.69
N ALA A 310 -25.47 -24.89 -15.16
CA ALA A 310 -24.06 -25.06 -14.86
C ALA A 310 -23.16 -25.08 -16.11
N ALA A 311 -23.63 -25.64 -17.23
CA ALA A 311 -22.85 -25.63 -18.47
C ALA A 311 -22.78 -24.22 -19.08
N ALA A 312 -23.85 -23.43 -18.96
CA ALA A 312 -23.85 -22.01 -19.34
C ALA A 312 -22.89 -21.18 -18.47
N ILE A 313 -22.85 -21.40 -17.15
CA ILE A 313 -21.84 -20.75 -16.28
C ILE A 313 -20.42 -21.11 -16.74
N ALA A 314 -20.16 -22.39 -17.02
CA ALA A 314 -18.85 -22.83 -17.50
C ALA A 314 -18.47 -22.16 -18.84
N ALA A 315 -19.43 -21.95 -19.74
CA ALA A 315 -19.21 -21.22 -20.99
C ALA A 315 -18.87 -19.74 -20.75
N GLU A 316 -19.56 -19.06 -19.83
CA GLU A 316 -19.25 -17.68 -19.47
C GLU A 316 -17.82 -17.54 -18.93
N ILE A 317 -17.37 -18.48 -18.08
CA ILE A 317 -15.99 -18.51 -17.55
C ILE A 317 -14.97 -18.61 -18.70
N VAL A 318 -15.22 -19.47 -19.69
CA VAL A 318 -14.34 -19.59 -20.87
C VAL A 318 -14.29 -18.30 -21.69
N MET A 319 -15.39 -17.55 -21.79
CA MET A 319 -15.36 -16.24 -22.47
C MET A 319 -14.49 -15.23 -21.72
N ARG A 320 -14.48 -15.25 -20.38
CA ARG A 320 -13.63 -14.32 -19.59
C ARG A 320 -12.16 -14.68 -19.72
N ASP A 321 -11.83 -15.96 -19.80
CA ASP A 321 -10.47 -16.42 -20.11
C ASP A 321 -9.99 -15.87 -21.47
N GLN A 322 -10.82 -15.93 -22.51
CA GLN A 322 -10.49 -15.36 -23.82
C GLN A 322 -10.29 -13.84 -23.77
N GLN A 323 -11.10 -13.12 -22.98
CA GLN A 323 -10.95 -11.68 -22.78
C GLN A 323 -9.63 -11.36 -22.07
N ILE A 324 -9.31 -12.06 -20.96
CA ILE A 324 -8.07 -11.87 -20.21
C ILE A 324 -6.87 -12.15 -21.13
N LYS A 325 -6.90 -13.25 -21.87
CA LYS A 325 -5.83 -13.59 -22.82
C LYS A 325 -5.55 -12.45 -23.80
N GLY A 326 -6.61 -11.93 -24.42
CA GLY A 326 -6.48 -10.82 -25.36
C GLY A 326 -5.96 -9.53 -24.72
N MET A 327 -6.28 -9.28 -23.44
CA MET A 327 -5.75 -8.14 -22.67
C MET A 327 -4.27 -8.31 -22.33
N VAL A 328 -3.85 -9.51 -21.91
CA VAL A 328 -2.44 -9.84 -21.64
C VAL A 328 -1.58 -9.67 -22.90
N GLU A 329 -2.06 -10.17 -24.05
CA GLU A 329 -1.35 -10.09 -25.34
C GLU A 329 -1.12 -8.66 -25.83
N ARG A 330 -1.99 -7.70 -25.46
CA ARG A 330 -1.91 -6.29 -25.86
C ARG A 330 -1.41 -5.35 -24.76
N GLY A 331 -1.02 -5.88 -23.60
CA GLY A 331 -0.54 -5.10 -22.45
C GLY A 331 -1.60 -4.28 -21.70
N ALA A 332 -2.88 -4.63 -21.82
CA ALA A 332 -3.98 -3.96 -21.11
C ALA A 332 -4.14 -4.50 -19.68
N PHE A 333 -3.05 -4.51 -18.90
CA PHE A 333 -3.00 -5.22 -17.62
C PHE A 333 -3.96 -4.66 -16.57
N THR A 334 -4.11 -3.34 -16.49
CA THR A 334 -5.00 -2.65 -15.54
C THR A 334 -6.50 -2.88 -15.80
N GLU A 335 -6.87 -3.52 -16.91
CA GLU A 335 -8.26 -3.89 -17.20
C GLU A 335 -8.58 -5.35 -16.91
N ILE A 336 -7.56 -6.19 -16.68
CA ILE A 336 -7.69 -7.65 -16.51
C ILE A 336 -8.57 -8.01 -15.31
N PHE A 337 -8.54 -7.20 -14.25
CA PHE A 337 -9.27 -7.46 -13.02
C PHE A 337 -10.78 -7.62 -13.25
N ILE A 338 -11.36 -6.93 -14.24
CA ILE A 338 -12.81 -7.00 -14.51
C ILE A 338 -13.21 -8.42 -14.93
N PRO A 339 -12.73 -8.97 -16.06
CA PRO A 339 -13.06 -10.34 -16.44
C PRO A 339 -12.53 -11.38 -15.43
N ALA A 340 -11.43 -11.12 -14.72
CA ALA A 340 -10.91 -12.03 -13.69
C ALA A 340 -11.85 -12.15 -12.49
N LEU A 341 -12.32 -11.03 -11.93
CA LEU A 341 -13.25 -11.02 -10.80
C LEU A 341 -14.65 -11.50 -11.21
N GLN A 342 -15.09 -11.22 -12.44
CA GLN A 342 -16.31 -11.84 -12.98
C GLN A 342 -16.19 -13.36 -13.05
N ALA A 343 -15.09 -13.90 -13.59
CA ALA A 343 -14.87 -15.34 -13.68
C ALA A 343 -14.82 -15.99 -12.29
N LYS A 344 -14.27 -15.30 -11.29
CA LYS A 344 -14.29 -15.72 -9.89
C LYS A 344 -15.72 -15.90 -9.38
N GLU A 345 -16.59 -14.90 -9.57
CA GLU A 345 -18.01 -14.99 -9.15
C GLU A 345 -18.74 -16.15 -9.87
N LEU A 346 -18.52 -16.29 -11.17
CA LEU A 346 -19.07 -17.41 -11.96
C LEU A 346 -18.56 -18.77 -11.46
N ALA A 347 -17.27 -18.89 -11.16
CA ALA A 347 -16.67 -20.14 -10.67
C ALA A 347 -17.20 -20.55 -9.28
N LEU A 348 -17.41 -19.57 -8.39
CA LEU A 348 -18.04 -19.82 -7.09
C LEU A 348 -19.48 -20.28 -7.23
N ALA A 349 -20.25 -19.68 -8.16
CA ALA A 349 -21.60 -20.13 -8.48
C ALA A 349 -21.62 -21.55 -9.08
N LEU A 350 -20.70 -21.85 -10.00
CA LEU A 350 -20.56 -23.16 -10.62
C LEU A 350 -20.34 -24.26 -9.58
N GLN A 351 -19.48 -24.01 -8.58
CA GLN A 351 -19.20 -24.97 -7.51
C GLN A 351 -20.45 -25.33 -6.69
N GLN A 352 -21.40 -24.40 -6.52
CA GLN A 352 -22.63 -24.63 -5.77
C GLN A 352 -23.66 -25.44 -6.56
N ARG A 353 -23.58 -25.45 -7.90
CA ARG A 353 -24.61 -25.98 -8.81
C ARG A 353 -24.22 -27.29 -9.51
N GLY A 354 -23.05 -27.86 -9.23
CA GLY A 354 -22.53 -29.10 -9.84
C GLY A 354 -23.19 -30.41 -9.39
N SER A 355 -24.51 -30.46 -9.14
CA SER A 355 -25.18 -31.63 -8.57
C SER A 355 -25.15 -32.90 -9.43
N ASP A 356 -25.03 -32.74 -10.76
CA ASP A 356 -25.20 -33.84 -11.73
C ASP A 356 -23.87 -34.48 -12.16
N LEU A 357 -22.74 -34.02 -11.59
CA LEU A 357 -21.40 -34.55 -11.88
C LEU A 357 -21.05 -35.76 -10.99
N SER A 358 -20.21 -36.66 -11.50
CA SER A 358 -19.62 -37.72 -10.68
C SER A 358 -18.75 -37.13 -9.56
N SER A 359 -18.55 -37.89 -8.46
CA SER A 359 -17.70 -37.44 -7.35
C SER A 359 -16.28 -37.05 -7.80
N ALA A 360 -15.73 -37.75 -8.81
CA ALA A 360 -14.42 -37.44 -9.37
C ALA A 360 -14.42 -36.10 -10.14
N GLN A 361 -15.43 -35.86 -10.98
CA GLN A 361 -15.60 -34.58 -11.68
C GLN A 361 -15.83 -33.43 -10.70
N ASN A 362 -16.67 -33.64 -9.69
CA ASN A 362 -16.92 -32.66 -8.63
C ASN A 362 -15.65 -32.28 -7.87
N ASN A 363 -14.76 -33.23 -7.59
CA ASN A 363 -13.47 -32.94 -6.96
C ASN A 363 -12.56 -32.11 -7.87
N ARG A 364 -12.51 -32.43 -9.17
CA ARG A 364 -11.74 -31.66 -10.17
C ARG A 364 -12.23 -30.22 -10.25
N ILE A 365 -13.55 -30.00 -10.30
CA ILE A 365 -14.15 -28.66 -10.29
C ILE A 365 -13.80 -27.88 -9.02
N ARG A 366 -13.89 -28.49 -7.83
CA ARG A 366 -13.51 -27.80 -6.57
C ARG A 366 -12.06 -27.34 -6.55
N ILE A 367 -11.15 -28.17 -7.08
CA ILE A 367 -9.73 -27.81 -7.19
C ILE A 367 -9.54 -26.66 -8.18
N ALA A 368 -10.14 -26.77 -9.37
CA ALA A 368 -10.07 -25.75 -10.41
C ALA A 368 -10.64 -24.40 -9.93
N VAL A 369 -11.81 -24.40 -9.27
CA VAL A 369 -12.43 -23.19 -8.71
C VAL A 369 -11.51 -22.56 -7.66
N ARG A 370 -10.90 -23.35 -6.77
CA ARG A 370 -9.97 -22.82 -5.76
C ARG A 370 -8.76 -22.12 -6.40
N HIS A 371 -8.17 -22.72 -7.43
CA HIS A 371 -7.03 -22.14 -8.14
C HIS A 371 -7.43 -20.91 -8.95
N LEU A 372 -8.56 -20.97 -9.67
CA LEU A 372 -9.11 -19.85 -10.42
C LEU A 372 -9.37 -18.65 -9.52
N VAL A 373 -10.01 -18.85 -8.36
CA VAL A 373 -10.30 -17.76 -7.41
C VAL A 373 -9.01 -17.10 -6.91
N ARG A 374 -7.98 -17.89 -6.58
CA ARG A 374 -6.69 -17.34 -6.15
C ARG A 374 -6.02 -16.58 -7.28
N ALA A 375 -5.98 -17.16 -8.48
CA ALA A 375 -5.39 -16.54 -9.66
C ALA A 375 -6.12 -15.25 -10.07
N ALA A 376 -7.45 -15.18 -9.92
CA ALA A 376 -8.22 -13.98 -10.20
C ALA A 376 -7.81 -12.79 -9.32
N TYR A 377 -7.56 -13.01 -8.02
CA TYR A 377 -7.05 -11.97 -7.13
C TYR A 377 -5.59 -11.61 -7.43
N LEU A 378 -4.77 -12.57 -7.86
CA LEU A 378 -3.40 -12.27 -8.29
C LEU A 378 -3.39 -11.44 -9.58
N LEU A 379 -4.28 -11.73 -10.53
CA LEU A 379 -4.42 -10.97 -11.77
C LEU A 379 -4.91 -9.54 -11.53
N ASP A 380 -5.79 -9.33 -10.54
CA ASP A 380 -6.20 -8.01 -10.06
C ASP A 380 -4.98 -7.24 -9.53
N TRP A 381 -4.26 -7.83 -8.57
CA TRP A 381 -3.08 -7.22 -7.96
C TRP A 381 -1.92 -6.97 -8.95
N TYR A 382 -1.52 -7.98 -9.72
CA TYR A 382 -0.41 -7.87 -10.67
C TYR A 382 -0.75 -7.01 -11.89
N GLY A 383 -2.04 -6.96 -12.26
CA GLY A 383 -2.51 -6.11 -13.34
C GLY A 383 -2.22 -4.63 -13.09
N ASP A 384 -2.36 -4.18 -11.84
CA ASP A 384 -2.02 -2.82 -11.43
C ASP A 384 -0.51 -2.56 -11.42
N LEU A 385 0.31 -3.56 -11.07
CA LEU A 385 1.77 -3.40 -10.97
C LEU A 385 2.49 -3.34 -12.32
N GLY A 386 1.86 -3.83 -13.39
CA GLY A 386 2.41 -3.78 -14.74
C GLY A 386 3.59 -4.72 -14.99
N ASN A 387 3.91 -5.65 -14.09
CA ASN A 387 4.93 -6.68 -14.33
C ASN A 387 4.32 -7.82 -15.14
N LYS A 388 4.69 -7.92 -16.42
CA LYS A 388 4.13 -8.93 -17.33
C LYS A 388 4.41 -10.36 -16.88
N ASN A 389 5.57 -10.62 -16.28
CA ASN A 389 5.94 -11.97 -15.84
C ASN A 389 4.99 -12.46 -14.73
N ASP A 390 4.70 -11.60 -13.75
CA ASP A 390 3.77 -11.94 -12.67
C ASP A 390 2.33 -12.14 -13.20
N VAL A 391 1.92 -11.31 -14.17
CA VAL A 391 0.63 -11.44 -14.86
C VAL A 391 0.54 -12.75 -15.63
N ASP A 392 1.59 -13.12 -16.38
CA ASP A 392 1.65 -14.36 -17.17
C ASP A 392 1.63 -15.60 -16.27
N ASP A 393 2.33 -15.59 -15.14
CA ASP A 393 2.32 -16.68 -14.15
C ASP A 393 0.93 -16.86 -13.54
N ALA A 394 0.31 -15.76 -13.10
CA ALA A 394 -1.06 -15.80 -12.56
C ALA A 394 -2.06 -16.25 -13.63
N TYR A 395 -1.91 -15.78 -14.87
CA TYR A 395 -2.75 -16.18 -15.99
C TYR A 395 -2.57 -17.67 -16.34
N GLY A 396 -1.35 -18.21 -16.27
CA GLY A 396 -1.10 -19.64 -16.48
C GLY A 396 -1.91 -20.53 -15.54
N ILE A 397 -1.97 -20.16 -14.25
CA ILE A 397 -2.80 -20.86 -13.24
C ILE A 397 -4.29 -20.68 -13.54
N PHE A 398 -4.70 -19.46 -13.90
CA PHE A 398 -6.08 -19.13 -14.25
C PHE A 398 -6.57 -19.95 -15.45
N GLY A 399 -5.86 -19.87 -16.58
CA GLY A 399 -6.18 -20.56 -17.83
C GLY A 399 -6.14 -22.07 -17.71
N ALA A 400 -5.20 -22.64 -16.93
CA ALA A 400 -5.19 -24.07 -16.62
C ALA A 400 -6.45 -24.50 -15.85
N SER A 401 -6.92 -23.67 -14.91
CA SER A 401 -8.14 -23.92 -14.15
C SER A 401 -9.39 -23.83 -15.02
N VAL A 402 -9.44 -22.85 -15.93
CA VAL A 402 -10.52 -22.72 -16.92
C VAL A 402 -10.55 -23.89 -17.89
N ASN A 403 -9.39 -24.37 -18.36
CA ASN A 403 -9.31 -25.55 -19.22
C ASN A 403 -9.82 -26.82 -18.53
N GLU A 404 -9.58 -26.96 -17.23
CA GLU A 404 -10.11 -28.06 -16.43
C GLU A 404 -11.66 -27.99 -16.33
N ILE A 405 -12.21 -26.80 -16.05
CA ILE A 405 -13.67 -26.57 -16.03
C ILE A 405 -14.30 -26.88 -17.39
N LYS A 406 -13.71 -26.34 -18.47
CA LYS A 406 -14.11 -26.57 -19.86
C LYS A 406 -14.16 -28.06 -20.20
N THR A 407 -13.15 -28.81 -19.77
CA THR A 407 -13.05 -30.26 -20.02
C THR A 407 -14.16 -31.03 -19.30
N VAL A 408 -14.44 -30.71 -18.03
CA VAL A 408 -15.47 -31.42 -17.25
C VAL A 408 -16.88 -31.16 -17.78
N TYR A 409 -17.17 -29.92 -18.21
CA TYR A 409 -18.48 -29.53 -18.74
C TYR A 409 -18.62 -29.68 -20.26
N ASN A 410 -17.58 -30.14 -20.96
CA ASN A 410 -17.54 -30.29 -22.41
C ASN A 410 -17.99 -29.02 -23.15
N VAL A 411 -17.53 -27.86 -22.67
CA VAL A 411 -17.86 -26.57 -23.29
C VAL A 411 -17.24 -26.56 -24.69
N PRO A 412 -18.03 -26.30 -25.76
CA PRO A 412 -17.52 -26.28 -27.12
C PRO A 412 -16.36 -25.30 -27.27
N LEU A 413 -15.45 -25.60 -28.20
CA LEU A 413 -14.56 -24.56 -28.72
C LEU A 413 -15.47 -23.48 -29.31
N GLY A 414 -15.39 -22.26 -28.77
CA GLY A 414 -16.04 -21.11 -29.41
C GLY A 414 -15.61 -20.99 -30.88
N PRO A 415 -16.36 -20.25 -31.70
CA PRO A 415 -15.98 -19.98 -33.08
C PRO A 415 -14.59 -19.37 -33.22
#